data_AF-A0A1I8H942-F1
#
_entry.id   AF-A0A1I8H942-F1
#
_cell.length_a   1.000
_cell.length_b   1.000
_cell.length_c   1.000
_cell.angle_alpha   90.00
_cell.angle_beta   90.00
_cell.angle_gamma   90.00
#
_symmetry.space_group_name_H-M   'P 1'
#
loop_
_entity.id
_entity.type
_entity.pdbx_description
1 polymer ?
#
loop_
_entity_poly.entity_id
_entity_poly.type
_entity_poly.pdbx_seq_one_letter_code
_entity_poly.pdbx_strand_id
1 'polypeptide(L)'
;HRSMENPDDKYKIFDSSDLQGGAAAGRVIGFDSTGVVVLQRRFTYTAAFGLLAVGLGCLLGVVVSSVRAGQLQAQVQALRQAQSETCRTEQCLQQAAYLTKIMNHSANPCDDFYEYACGNYDKMLPYDHWFAYTSVFHEMDRKAQDDIETALSKPTADDSPNWERKVKDYYWTCVQYYRTYIHDENPFITQVLNKTDHGGLGNYLLGRSLDTASVDLMFRTVSGKYFVPSLFSARSHWNDYLHKSNSDWKYTIWVGSSSRGVGIIRYNLYYSRHQDIYKRFVKEVAELLIRDSKMNVPNQAQVVETFASDVLYVEQQLLQIHSDSWPSQWMMFMSSNPSHPDRMLKVSDLTNRMSSLIDFKAFLSSIYGQDKITDNTKVVMYSEVYMDKLNTLLTQMKNNNTQEYNRKIGNFLTWVLASFFEWDLSPEYRLKFKSIRDITWY
;
A
#
# COMPACT_ATOMS: atom_id res chain seq x y z
N HIS A 1 -23.23 2.63 26.71
CA HIS A 1 -24.46 1.96 27.17
C HIS A 1 -24.28 0.46 26.98
N ARG A 2 -24.27 -0.30 28.09
CA ARG A 2 -24.37 -1.79 28.28
C ARG A 2 -23.44 -2.72 27.46
N SER A 3 -22.88 -3.79 27.99
CA SER A 3 -22.62 -4.30 29.35
C SER A 3 -21.80 -5.58 29.20
N MET A 4 -20.99 -5.86 30.21
CA MET A 4 -20.05 -6.97 30.38
C MET A 4 -20.70 -8.37 30.50
N GLU A 5 -19.88 -9.37 30.12
CA GLU A 5 -19.64 -10.69 30.73
C GLU A 5 -20.70 -11.81 30.76
N ASN A 6 -20.30 -13.00 30.30
CA ASN A 6 -20.09 -14.12 31.23
C ASN A 6 -18.80 -14.90 30.87
N PRO A 7 -17.85 -15.09 31.81
CA PRO A 7 -16.57 -15.76 31.60
C PRO A 7 -16.58 -17.15 32.25
N ASP A 8 -16.76 -18.21 31.47
CA ASP A 8 -16.44 -19.59 31.89
C ASP A 8 -16.17 -20.44 30.65
N ASP A 9 -14.90 -20.50 30.24
CA ASP A 9 -14.27 -21.75 29.81
C ASP A 9 -12.74 -21.56 29.84
N LYS A 10 -12.18 -21.91 30.99
CA LYS A 10 -10.76 -21.93 31.28
C LYS A 10 -10.11 -23.15 30.62
N TYR A 11 -8.96 -22.90 29.98
CA TYR A 11 -7.78 -23.75 29.88
C TYR A 11 -7.95 -25.26 30.14
N LYS A 12 -7.79 -26.10 29.10
CA LYS A 12 -7.43 -27.51 29.28
C LYS A 12 -5.92 -27.68 29.18
N ILE A 13 -5.32 -28.09 30.30
CA ILE A 13 -3.93 -28.51 30.45
C ILE A 13 -3.87 -30.03 30.23
N PHE A 14 -2.79 -30.48 29.58
CA PHE A 14 -2.44 -31.88 29.34
C PHE A 14 -2.36 -32.67 30.67
N ASP A 15 -3.07 -33.79 30.79
CA ASP A 15 -3.00 -34.73 31.93
C ASP A 15 -2.02 -35.86 31.62
N SER A 16 -1.16 -36.19 32.59
CA SER A 16 -0.03 -37.12 32.51
C SER A 16 -0.35 -38.50 33.09
N SER A 17 -1.60 -38.94 33.06
CA SER A 17 -2.04 -40.22 33.64
C SER A 17 -2.08 -41.42 32.68
N ASP A 18 -1.74 -41.25 31.39
CA ASP A 18 -1.73 -42.36 30.40
C ASP A 18 -0.34 -42.98 30.13
N LEU A 19 0.63 -42.78 31.02
CA LEU A 19 1.95 -43.41 30.92
C LEU A 19 2.25 -44.27 32.14
N GLN A 20 1.80 -45.53 32.12
CA GLN A 20 2.54 -46.64 32.72
C GLN A 20 2.44 -47.92 31.87
N GLY A 21 3.45 -48.10 31.02
CA GLY A 21 4.43 -49.19 31.08
C GLY A 21 4.00 -50.63 31.36
N GLY A 22 4.51 -51.55 30.53
CA GLY A 22 5.15 -52.76 31.07
C GLY A 22 4.79 -54.08 30.42
N ALA A 23 5.58 -54.44 29.41
CA ALA A 23 6.16 -55.78 29.15
C ALA A 23 5.28 -57.04 29.30
N ALA A 24 4.97 -57.68 28.17
CA ALA A 24 4.64 -59.09 28.11
C ALA A 24 5.82 -59.87 27.50
N ALA A 25 6.47 -60.70 28.31
CA ALA A 25 7.33 -61.79 27.88
C ALA A 25 6.95 -63.04 28.68
N GLY A 26 6.83 -64.18 28.01
CA GLY A 26 6.73 -65.48 28.68
C GLY A 26 5.86 -66.49 27.94
N ARG A 27 6.46 -67.22 27.01
CA ARG A 27 5.94 -68.48 26.48
C ARG A 27 6.67 -69.60 27.21
N VAL A 28 5.95 -70.50 27.90
CA VAL A 28 6.49 -71.77 28.38
C VAL A 28 5.43 -72.87 28.21
N ILE A 29 5.89 -73.98 27.64
CA ILE A 29 5.19 -75.25 27.43
C ILE A 29 5.48 -76.14 28.65
N GLY A 30 4.50 -76.93 29.13
CA GLY A 30 4.73 -77.94 30.15
C GLY A 30 3.54 -78.88 30.35
N PHE A 31 3.80 -80.17 30.11
CA PHE A 31 2.97 -81.37 30.32
C PHE A 31 2.57 -81.60 31.79
N ASP A 32 1.42 -82.24 32.06
CA ASP A 32 1.37 -83.65 32.51
C ASP A 32 -0.08 -84.20 32.55
N SER A 33 -0.16 -85.50 32.76
CA SER A 33 -1.20 -86.48 32.48
C SER A 33 -1.68 -87.18 33.75
N THR A 34 -2.88 -87.77 33.73
CA THR A 34 -3.37 -89.00 34.44
C THR A 34 -4.92 -88.98 34.49
N GLY A 35 -5.62 -89.95 33.89
CA GLY A 35 -6.15 -91.20 34.51
C GLY A 35 -7.72 -91.18 34.53
N VAL A 36 -8.49 -91.74 33.58
CA VAL A 36 -9.02 -93.14 33.43
C VAL A 36 -9.93 -93.51 34.64
N VAL A 37 -11.26 -93.76 34.60
CA VAL A 37 -12.06 -94.88 34.01
C VAL A 37 -13.60 -94.64 34.18
N VAL A 38 -14.37 -94.64 33.07
CA VAL A 38 -15.62 -95.41 32.75
C VAL A 38 -16.91 -95.34 33.64
N LEU A 39 -18.08 -94.95 33.06
CA LEU A 39 -19.22 -95.81 32.59
C LEU A 39 -20.57 -95.03 32.44
N GLN A 40 -21.18 -95.18 31.26
CA GLN A 40 -22.64 -95.21 30.95
C GLN A 40 -23.59 -94.03 31.26
N ARG A 41 -24.06 -93.36 30.19
CA ARG A 41 -25.43 -93.55 29.63
C ARG A 41 -25.65 -92.62 28.43
N ARG A 42 -25.73 -93.21 27.22
CA ARG A 42 -26.36 -92.58 26.05
C ARG A 42 -27.85 -92.85 26.14
N PHE A 43 -28.68 -91.83 25.97
CA PHE A 43 -29.88 -91.79 25.11
C PHE A 43 -30.50 -90.37 25.24
N THR A 44 -31.02 -89.84 24.13
CA THR A 44 -31.74 -88.55 23.92
C THR A 44 -30.95 -87.23 23.73
N TYR A 45 -30.14 -87.07 22.66
CA TYR A 45 -29.62 -85.75 22.24
C TYR A 45 -29.43 -85.53 20.72
N THR A 46 -30.10 -86.26 19.82
CA THR A 46 -29.89 -86.07 18.36
C THR A 46 -30.94 -85.19 17.66
N ALA A 47 -32.15 -85.04 18.19
CA ALA A 47 -33.17 -84.13 17.64
C ALA A 47 -33.07 -82.68 18.18
N ALA A 48 -32.65 -82.52 19.43
CA ALA A 48 -32.52 -81.22 20.07
C ALA A 48 -31.36 -80.38 19.50
N PHE A 49 -30.23 -81.00 19.16
CA PHE A 49 -29.08 -80.31 18.57
C PHE A 49 -29.33 -79.86 17.12
N GLY A 50 -30.12 -80.59 16.34
CA GLY A 50 -30.49 -80.20 14.97
C GLY A 50 -31.42 -78.97 14.95
N LEU A 51 -32.44 -78.95 15.81
CA LEU A 51 -33.35 -77.80 15.94
C LEU A 51 -32.65 -76.56 16.53
N LEU A 52 -31.75 -76.75 17.50
CA LEU A 52 -30.91 -75.68 18.02
C LEU A 52 -29.96 -75.13 16.96
N ALA A 53 -29.35 -75.97 16.12
CA ALA A 53 -28.45 -75.52 15.05
C ALA A 53 -29.19 -74.75 13.94
N VAL A 54 -30.38 -75.19 13.54
CA VAL A 54 -31.23 -74.46 12.57
C VAL A 54 -31.74 -73.15 13.17
N GLY A 55 -32.15 -73.16 14.45
CA GLY A 55 -32.55 -71.95 15.18
C GLY A 55 -31.40 -70.95 15.31
N LEU A 56 -30.19 -71.40 15.68
CA LEU A 56 -28.98 -70.58 15.74
C LEU A 56 -28.58 -70.04 14.36
N GLY A 57 -28.68 -70.85 13.31
CA GLY A 57 -28.40 -70.41 11.94
C GLY A 57 -29.37 -69.33 11.45
N CYS A 58 -30.67 -69.49 11.74
CA CYS A 58 -31.68 -68.47 11.42
C CYS A 58 -31.47 -67.19 12.23
N LEU A 59 -31.18 -67.32 13.53
CA LEU A 59 -30.87 -66.17 14.39
C LEU A 59 -29.61 -65.43 13.91
N LEU A 60 -28.55 -66.14 13.57
CA LEU A 60 -27.33 -65.54 12.98
C LEU A 60 -27.64 -64.87 11.64
N GLY A 61 -28.44 -65.48 10.78
CA GLY A 61 -28.88 -64.89 9.51
C GLY A 61 -29.67 -63.60 9.70
N VAL A 62 -30.60 -63.56 10.66
CA VAL A 62 -31.37 -62.36 11.01
C VAL A 62 -30.49 -61.28 11.61
N VAL A 63 -29.56 -61.64 12.51
CA VAL A 63 -28.61 -60.70 13.13
C VAL A 63 -27.66 -60.10 12.08
N VAL A 64 -27.12 -60.91 11.16
CA VAL A 64 -26.25 -60.39 10.09
C VAL A 64 -27.02 -59.47 9.14
N SER A 65 -28.28 -59.80 8.84
CA SER A 65 -29.14 -58.98 7.97
C SER A 65 -29.51 -57.65 8.63
N SER A 66 -29.84 -57.65 9.93
CA SER A 66 -30.17 -56.43 10.67
C SER A 66 -28.94 -55.55 10.92
N VAL A 67 -27.76 -56.12 11.16
CA VAL A 67 -26.50 -55.37 11.24
C VAL A 67 -26.16 -54.71 9.90
N ARG A 68 -26.30 -55.42 8.77
CA ARG A 68 -26.08 -54.83 7.43
C ARG A 68 -27.09 -53.73 7.12
N ALA A 69 -28.37 -53.93 7.46
CA ALA A 69 -29.40 -52.90 7.28
C ALA A 69 -29.13 -51.66 8.15
N GLY A 70 -28.69 -51.85 9.40
CA GLY A 70 -28.30 -50.78 10.31
C GLY A 70 -27.06 -50.00 9.84
N GLN A 71 -26.05 -50.69 9.31
CA GLN A 71 -24.87 -50.05 8.70
C GLN A 71 -25.23 -49.24 7.44
N LEU A 72 -26.11 -49.78 6.59
CA LEU A 72 -26.58 -49.08 5.40
C LEU A 72 -27.43 -47.85 5.75
N GLN A 73 -28.31 -47.96 6.76
CA GLN A 73 -29.09 -46.83 7.25
C GLN A 73 -28.21 -45.75 7.89
N ALA A 74 -27.18 -46.13 8.65
CA ALA A 74 -26.22 -45.19 9.22
C ALA A 74 -25.43 -44.44 8.13
N GLN A 75 -25.00 -45.14 7.07
CA GLN A 75 -24.33 -44.50 5.92
C GLN A 75 -25.27 -43.56 5.15
N VAL A 76 -26.53 -43.95 4.94
CA VAL A 76 -27.54 -43.10 4.28
C VAL A 76 -27.89 -41.88 5.12
N GLN A 77 -27.95 -42.01 6.45
CA GLN A 77 -28.18 -40.88 7.37
C GLN A 77 -26.98 -39.94 7.42
N ALA A 78 -25.75 -40.46 7.46
CA ALA A 78 -24.53 -39.64 7.40
C ALA A 78 -24.43 -38.86 6.07
N LEU A 79 -24.77 -39.48 4.93
CA LEU A 79 -24.82 -38.80 3.64
C LEU A 79 -25.91 -37.72 3.58
N ARG A 80 -27.08 -37.97 4.18
CA ARG A 80 -28.16 -36.98 4.27
C ARG A 80 -27.81 -35.82 5.20
N GLN A 81 -27.12 -36.09 6.31
CA GLN A 81 -26.59 -35.05 7.20
C GLN A 81 -25.53 -34.21 6.51
N ALA A 82 -24.56 -34.84 5.83
CA ALA A 82 -23.56 -34.12 5.03
C ALA A 82 -24.19 -33.27 3.92
N GLN A 83 -25.27 -33.75 3.26
CA GLN A 83 -26.02 -32.97 2.29
C GLN A 83 -26.84 -31.83 2.91
N SER A 84 -27.31 -31.99 4.15
CA SER A 84 -28.01 -30.96 4.92
C SER A 84 -27.07 -29.89 5.48
N GLU A 85 -25.80 -30.22 5.71
CA GLU A 85 -24.77 -29.33 6.26
C GLU A 85 -24.02 -28.54 5.19
N THR A 86 -24.08 -28.97 3.93
CA THR A 86 -23.41 -28.27 2.82
C THR A 86 -24.22 -27.06 2.36
N CYS A 87 -23.64 -25.87 2.43
CA CYS A 87 -24.29 -24.65 1.93
C CYS A 87 -24.48 -24.69 0.41
N ARG A 88 -25.71 -24.42 -0.06
CA ARG A 88 -26.08 -24.39 -1.48
C ARG A 88 -26.72 -23.07 -1.93
N THR A 89 -26.57 -22.01 -1.14
CA THR A 89 -27.00 -20.69 -1.58
C THR A 89 -26.17 -20.25 -2.79
N GLU A 90 -26.71 -19.36 -3.61
CA GLU A 90 -26.00 -18.80 -4.75
C GLU A 90 -24.62 -18.23 -4.35
N GLN A 91 -24.58 -17.51 -3.22
CA GLN A 91 -23.36 -16.95 -2.66
C GLN A 91 -22.33 -18.03 -2.30
N CYS A 92 -22.75 -19.11 -1.65
CA CYS A 92 -21.85 -20.22 -1.32
C CYS A 92 -21.29 -20.91 -2.56
N LEU A 93 -22.11 -21.11 -3.59
CA LEU A 93 -21.67 -21.72 -4.84
C LEU A 93 -20.69 -20.82 -5.60
N GLN A 94 -20.96 -19.52 -5.68
CA GLN A 94 -20.06 -18.54 -6.30
C GLN A 94 -18.70 -18.49 -5.59
N GLN A 95 -18.69 -18.43 -4.26
CA GLN A 95 -17.45 -18.40 -3.48
C GLN A 95 -16.67 -19.72 -3.58
N ALA A 96 -17.34 -20.87 -3.49
CA ALA A 96 -16.70 -22.17 -3.65
C ALA A 96 -16.07 -22.31 -5.05
N ALA A 97 -16.77 -21.87 -6.10
CA ALA A 97 -16.24 -21.87 -7.45
C ALA A 97 -15.02 -20.96 -7.60
N TYR A 98 -15.07 -19.75 -7.03
CA TYR A 98 -13.95 -18.82 -7.02
C TYR A 98 -12.72 -19.38 -6.29
N LEU A 99 -12.89 -19.92 -5.08
CA LEU A 99 -11.80 -20.52 -4.29
C LEU A 99 -11.16 -21.70 -5.02
N THR A 100 -11.99 -22.61 -5.54
CA THR A 100 -11.50 -23.78 -6.30
C THR A 100 -10.72 -23.36 -7.55
N LYS A 101 -11.10 -22.24 -8.17
CA LYS A 101 -10.39 -21.65 -9.31
C LYS A 101 -8.95 -21.27 -8.90
N ILE A 102 -8.78 -20.51 -7.83
CA ILE A 102 -7.49 -19.88 -7.50
C ILE A 102 -6.50 -20.83 -6.82
N MET A 103 -7.01 -21.91 -6.21
CA MET A 103 -6.20 -22.93 -5.53
C MET A 103 -5.44 -23.82 -6.51
N ASN A 104 -4.22 -24.21 -6.15
CA ASN A 104 -3.46 -25.26 -6.83
C ASN A 104 -3.47 -26.54 -5.99
N HIS A 105 -4.39 -27.45 -6.29
CA HIS A 105 -4.52 -28.73 -5.55
C HIS A 105 -3.35 -29.70 -5.75
N SER A 106 -2.42 -29.42 -6.68
CA SER A 106 -1.21 -30.24 -6.87
C SER A 106 -0.10 -29.89 -5.87
N ALA A 107 -0.18 -28.74 -5.20
CA ALA A 107 0.77 -28.35 -4.17
C ALA A 107 0.34 -28.90 -2.80
N ASN A 108 1.30 -29.31 -1.98
CA ASN A 108 1.01 -29.78 -0.62
C ASN A 108 0.84 -28.57 0.32
N PRO A 109 -0.34 -28.37 0.95
CA PRO A 109 -0.57 -27.24 1.84
C PRO A 109 0.34 -27.23 3.08
N CYS A 110 0.89 -28.38 3.49
CA CYS A 110 1.81 -28.46 4.62
C CYS A 110 3.24 -28.03 4.26
N ASP A 111 3.58 -28.00 2.97
CA ASP A 111 4.91 -27.62 2.48
C ASP A 111 4.91 -26.16 2.00
N ASP A 112 3.92 -25.79 1.18
CA ASP A 112 3.72 -24.42 0.70
C ASP A 112 2.22 -24.09 0.61
N PHE A 113 1.71 -23.49 1.69
CA PHE A 113 0.30 -23.10 1.75
C PHE A 113 -0.04 -21.96 0.77
N TYR A 114 0.93 -21.11 0.41
CA TYR A 114 0.70 -20.03 -0.55
C TYR A 114 0.47 -20.61 -1.94
N GLU A 115 1.33 -21.52 -2.40
CA GLU A 115 1.14 -22.19 -3.69
C GLU A 115 -0.16 -22.99 -3.70
N TYR A 116 -0.49 -23.73 -2.63
CA TYR A 116 -1.76 -24.45 -2.54
C TYR A 116 -2.99 -23.52 -2.64
N ALA A 117 -2.99 -22.41 -1.89
CA ALA A 117 -4.14 -21.52 -1.81
C ALA A 117 -4.27 -20.57 -3.02
N CYS A 118 -3.14 -20.15 -3.61
CA CYS A 118 -3.06 -19.06 -4.58
C CYS A 118 -2.30 -19.39 -5.87
N GLY A 119 -1.73 -20.59 -6.03
CA GLY A 119 -0.81 -20.93 -7.14
C GLY A 119 -1.41 -20.90 -8.55
N ASN A 120 -2.74 -20.73 -8.65
CA ASN A 120 -3.42 -20.48 -9.92
C ASN A 120 -3.94 -19.04 -10.07
N TYR A 121 -3.82 -18.19 -9.06
CA TYR A 121 -4.38 -16.83 -9.03
C TYR A 121 -3.87 -15.96 -10.20
N ASP A 122 -2.55 -15.91 -10.41
CA ASP A 122 -1.93 -15.11 -11.48
C ASP A 122 -2.31 -15.58 -12.89
N LYS A 123 -2.67 -16.87 -13.04
CA LYS A 123 -3.08 -17.46 -14.33
C LYS A 123 -4.51 -17.09 -14.72
N MET A 124 -5.31 -16.59 -13.78
CA MET A 124 -6.73 -16.32 -13.98
C MET A 124 -7.05 -14.89 -14.34
N LEU A 125 -6.11 -13.98 -14.13
CA LEU A 125 -6.34 -12.56 -14.30
C LEU A 125 -5.69 -12.12 -15.61
N PRO A 126 -6.45 -11.49 -16.52
CA PRO A 126 -5.84 -10.84 -17.66
C PRO A 126 -4.84 -9.82 -17.13
N TYR A 127 -3.66 -9.78 -17.76
CA TYR A 127 -2.64 -8.78 -17.47
C TYR A 127 -3.25 -7.38 -17.54
N ASP A 128 -3.16 -6.64 -16.44
CA ASP A 128 -3.61 -5.25 -16.33
C ASP A 128 -2.36 -4.36 -16.41
N HIS A 129 -2.24 -3.53 -17.44
CA HIS A 129 -1.05 -2.67 -17.61
C HIS A 129 -0.85 -1.66 -16.47
N TRP A 130 -1.84 -1.48 -15.59
CA TRP A 130 -1.79 -0.51 -14.50
C TRP A 130 -1.16 -1.09 -13.25
N PHE A 131 -1.08 -2.43 -13.14
CA PHE A 131 -0.56 -3.12 -11.97
C PHE A 131 0.51 -4.15 -12.38
N ALA A 132 1.71 -4.03 -11.78
CA ALA A 132 2.80 -4.98 -12.01
C ALA A 132 2.52 -6.39 -11.44
N TYR A 133 1.51 -6.52 -10.58
CA TYR A 133 1.02 -7.77 -10.00
C TYR A 133 -0.48 -7.65 -9.73
N THR A 134 -1.23 -8.77 -9.80
CA THR A 134 -2.66 -8.77 -9.45
C THR A 134 -2.84 -9.40 -8.07
N SER A 135 -3.78 -8.89 -7.28
CA SER A 135 -4.12 -9.42 -5.96
C SER A 135 -5.60 -9.21 -5.67
N VAL A 136 -6.12 -9.86 -4.63
CA VAL A 136 -7.52 -9.68 -4.21
C VAL A 136 -7.83 -8.22 -3.90
N PHE A 137 -6.86 -7.46 -3.36
CA PHE A 137 -7.01 -6.02 -3.15
C PHE A 137 -7.23 -5.26 -4.46
N HIS A 138 -6.55 -5.62 -5.54
CA HIS A 138 -6.76 -5.00 -6.85
C HIS A 138 -8.15 -5.31 -7.42
N GLU A 139 -8.66 -6.53 -7.24
CA GLU A 139 -10.05 -6.85 -7.63
C GLU A 139 -11.06 -6.02 -6.84
N MET A 140 -10.86 -5.90 -5.52
CA MET A 140 -11.69 -5.05 -4.66
C MET A 140 -11.62 -3.58 -5.07
N ASP A 141 -10.43 -3.06 -5.35
CA ASP A 141 -10.22 -1.68 -5.78
C ASP A 141 -10.88 -1.41 -7.14
N ARG A 142 -10.75 -2.32 -8.12
CA ARG A 142 -11.45 -2.20 -9.41
C ARG A 142 -12.96 -2.16 -9.23
N LYS A 143 -13.52 -3.10 -8.45
CA LYS A 143 -14.96 -3.09 -8.17
C LYS A 143 -15.40 -1.80 -7.49
N ALA A 144 -14.64 -1.31 -6.51
CA ALA A 144 -14.95 -0.05 -5.84
C ALA A 144 -14.90 1.13 -6.82
N GLN A 145 -13.93 1.16 -7.74
CA GLN A 145 -13.84 2.18 -8.79
C GLN A 145 -15.05 2.14 -9.73
N ASP A 146 -15.46 0.95 -10.19
CA ASP A 146 -16.65 0.78 -11.03
C ASP A 146 -17.93 1.26 -10.33
N ASP A 147 -18.09 0.93 -9.05
CA ASP A 147 -19.22 1.36 -8.23
C ASP A 147 -19.21 2.90 -8.03
N ILE A 148 -18.03 3.50 -7.82
CA ILE A 148 -17.85 4.96 -7.71
C ILE A 148 -18.15 5.64 -9.05
N GLU A 149 -17.62 5.15 -10.16
CA GLU A 149 -17.88 5.71 -11.49
C GLU A 149 -19.38 5.65 -11.82
N THR A 150 -20.03 4.53 -11.52
CA THR A 150 -21.47 4.36 -11.67
C THR A 150 -22.26 5.36 -10.81
N ALA A 151 -21.78 5.68 -9.61
CA ALA A 151 -22.42 6.67 -8.75
C ALA A 151 -22.22 8.11 -9.26
N LEU A 152 -21.02 8.45 -9.74
CA LEU A 152 -20.64 9.79 -10.19
C LEU A 152 -21.20 10.14 -11.58
N SER A 153 -21.36 9.15 -12.47
CA SER A 153 -21.92 9.32 -13.80
C SER A 153 -23.45 9.51 -13.82
N LYS A 154 -24.14 9.27 -12.71
CA LYS A 154 -25.57 9.55 -12.60
C LYS A 154 -25.82 11.07 -12.58
N PRO A 155 -26.90 11.55 -13.22
CA PRO A 155 -27.30 12.96 -13.12
C PRO A 155 -27.40 13.41 -11.66
N THR A 156 -27.03 14.67 -11.42
CA THR A 156 -27.22 15.32 -10.12
C THR A 156 -28.70 15.68 -9.98
N ALA A 157 -29.32 15.31 -8.85
CA ALA A 157 -30.70 15.71 -8.57
C ALA A 157 -30.74 17.19 -8.11
N ASP A 158 -31.87 17.87 -8.34
CA ASP A 158 -32.01 19.29 -8.01
C ASP A 158 -31.85 19.58 -6.50
N ASP A 159 -32.22 18.61 -5.65
CA ASP A 159 -32.13 18.68 -4.19
C ASP A 159 -30.84 18.08 -3.61
N SER A 160 -29.90 17.61 -4.45
CA SER A 160 -28.63 17.05 -4.00
C SER A 160 -27.85 18.05 -3.12
N PRO A 161 -27.21 17.58 -2.03
CA PRO A 161 -26.39 18.42 -1.18
C PRO A 161 -25.15 18.94 -1.93
N ASN A 162 -24.63 20.10 -1.51
CA ASN A 162 -23.53 20.78 -2.20
C ASN A 162 -22.26 19.92 -2.38
N TRP A 163 -21.95 19.01 -1.46
CA TRP A 163 -20.78 18.15 -1.57
C TRP A 163 -20.94 17.12 -2.71
N GLU A 164 -22.17 16.62 -2.93
CA GLU A 164 -22.46 15.68 -4.00
C GLU A 164 -22.33 16.36 -5.37
N ARG A 165 -22.91 17.57 -5.50
CA ARG A 165 -22.80 18.34 -6.74
C ARG A 165 -21.34 18.60 -7.09
N LYS A 166 -20.54 19.08 -6.12
CA LYS A 166 -19.11 19.37 -6.33
C LYS A 166 -18.32 18.16 -6.81
N VAL A 167 -18.51 16.98 -6.22
CA VAL A 167 -17.75 15.78 -6.64
C VAL A 167 -18.20 15.29 -8.02
N LYS A 168 -19.50 15.35 -8.35
CA LYS A 168 -20.02 15.01 -9.68
C LYS A 168 -19.58 16.01 -10.75
N ASP A 169 -19.62 17.31 -10.46
CA ASP A 169 -19.14 18.36 -11.37
C ASP A 169 -17.64 18.19 -11.65
N TYR A 170 -16.85 17.85 -10.63
CA TYR A 170 -15.43 17.56 -10.78
C TYR A 170 -15.19 16.32 -11.66
N TYR A 171 -15.94 15.22 -11.42
CA TYR A 171 -15.88 14.03 -12.25
C TYR A 171 -16.20 14.34 -13.72
N TRP A 172 -17.29 15.05 -13.99
CA TRP A 172 -17.67 15.41 -15.36
C TRP A 172 -16.69 16.37 -16.01
N THR A 173 -16.09 17.30 -15.25
CA THR A 173 -15.02 18.16 -15.77
C THR A 173 -13.83 17.33 -16.25
N CYS A 174 -13.41 16.31 -15.47
CA CYS A 174 -12.34 15.40 -15.85
C CYS A 174 -12.70 14.53 -17.08
N VAL A 175 -13.90 13.95 -17.10
CA VAL A 175 -14.36 13.11 -18.23
C VAL A 175 -14.47 13.93 -19.51
N GLN A 176 -15.05 15.13 -19.44
CA GLN A 176 -15.16 16.02 -20.60
C GLN A 176 -13.78 16.48 -21.07
N TYR A 177 -12.91 16.87 -20.15
CA TYR A 177 -11.51 17.20 -20.46
C TYR A 177 -10.83 16.09 -21.28
N TYR A 178 -11.06 14.83 -20.92
CA TYR A 178 -10.54 13.68 -21.66
C TYR A 178 -11.21 13.48 -23.03
N ARG A 179 -12.53 13.65 -23.12
CA ARG A 179 -13.31 13.37 -24.35
C ARG A 179 -13.14 14.42 -25.42
N THR A 180 -13.11 15.70 -25.06
CA THR A 180 -13.10 16.78 -26.03
C THR A 180 -11.70 17.26 -26.36
N TYR A 181 -10.75 17.15 -25.42
CA TYR A 181 -9.42 17.78 -25.47
C TYR A 181 -9.33 19.00 -26.41
N ILE A 182 -10.01 20.08 -26.01
CA ILE A 182 -10.04 21.37 -26.72
C ILE A 182 -9.37 22.40 -25.81
N HIS A 183 -8.06 22.31 -25.66
CA HIS A 183 -7.31 23.40 -25.04
C HIS A 183 -6.15 23.79 -25.95
N ASP A 184 -6.29 24.96 -26.58
CA ASP A 184 -5.23 25.62 -27.33
C ASP A 184 -4.08 26.12 -26.41
N GLU A 185 -4.31 26.11 -25.09
CA GLU A 185 -3.40 26.61 -24.07
C GLU A 185 -3.15 25.57 -22.97
N ASN A 186 -1.88 25.34 -22.66
CA ASN A 186 -1.45 24.42 -21.61
C ASN A 186 -1.59 25.10 -20.22
N PRO A 187 -2.40 24.55 -19.29
CA PRO A 187 -2.68 25.19 -18.00
C PRO A 187 -1.43 25.33 -17.12
N PHE A 188 -0.47 24.41 -17.25
CA PHE A 188 0.78 24.52 -16.52
C PHE A 188 1.62 25.71 -17.00
N ILE A 189 1.63 25.97 -18.32
CA ILE A 189 2.30 27.15 -18.88
C ILE A 189 1.64 28.44 -18.34
N THR A 190 0.32 28.55 -18.44
CA THR A 190 -0.40 29.79 -18.11
C THR A 190 -0.51 30.05 -16.61
N GLN A 191 -0.71 29.01 -15.80
CA GLN A 191 -0.87 29.13 -14.36
C GLN A 191 0.45 29.05 -13.60
N VAL A 192 1.51 28.46 -14.16
CA VAL A 192 2.80 28.31 -13.49
C VAL A 192 3.90 29.08 -14.19
N LEU A 193 4.25 28.72 -15.43
CA LEU A 193 5.49 29.22 -16.06
C LEU A 193 5.41 30.68 -16.50
N ASN A 194 4.23 31.20 -16.82
CA ASN A 194 4.04 32.60 -17.21
C ASN A 194 3.87 33.55 -16.03
N LYS A 195 3.81 33.03 -14.80
CA LYS A 195 3.64 33.84 -13.59
C LYS A 195 4.97 34.36 -13.08
N THR A 196 5.09 35.68 -12.93
CA THR A 196 6.32 36.34 -12.47
C THR A 196 6.47 36.32 -10.95
N ASP A 197 5.38 36.11 -10.20
CA ASP A 197 5.34 36.05 -8.74
C ASP A 197 5.73 34.66 -8.18
N HIS A 198 6.09 33.72 -9.05
CA HIS A 198 6.48 32.34 -8.69
C HIS A 198 7.99 32.18 -8.42
N GLY A 199 8.71 33.27 -8.14
CA GLY A 199 10.13 33.22 -7.77
C GLY A 199 11.09 32.79 -8.88
N GLY A 200 10.62 32.74 -10.14
CA GLY A 200 11.42 32.35 -11.29
C GLY A 200 11.27 30.90 -11.75
N LEU A 201 10.23 30.18 -11.29
CA LEU A 201 9.90 28.85 -11.83
C LEU A 201 9.78 28.89 -13.36
N GLY A 202 10.45 27.97 -14.04
CA GLY A 202 10.49 27.89 -15.50
C GLY A 202 11.35 28.93 -16.22
N ASN A 203 11.93 29.93 -15.53
CA ASN A 203 12.67 31.01 -16.22
C ASN A 203 13.82 30.46 -17.08
N TYR A 204 14.63 29.54 -16.55
CA TYR A 204 15.72 28.95 -17.32
C TYR A 204 15.22 28.18 -18.54
N LEU A 205 14.20 27.32 -18.35
CA LEU A 205 13.60 26.52 -19.42
C LEU A 205 13.06 27.40 -20.56
N LEU A 206 12.52 28.57 -20.20
CA LEU A 206 11.93 29.54 -21.14
C LEU A 206 12.93 30.61 -21.63
N GLY A 207 14.23 30.45 -21.36
CA GLY A 207 15.27 31.39 -21.80
C GLY A 207 15.18 32.79 -21.18
N ARG A 208 14.53 32.93 -20.02
CA ARG A 208 14.36 34.19 -19.29
C ARG A 208 15.51 34.41 -18.30
N SER A 209 15.72 35.67 -17.89
CA SER A 209 16.72 36.01 -16.88
C SER A 209 16.45 35.30 -15.53
N LEU A 210 17.54 34.96 -14.85
CA LEU A 210 17.55 34.37 -13.50
C LEU A 210 17.93 35.39 -12.41
N ASP A 211 18.10 36.67 -12.75
CA ASP A 211 18.60 37.69 -11.81
C ASP A 211 17.68 37.89 -10.60
N THR A 212 16.37 37.70 -10.79
CA THR A 212 15.35 37.82 -9.74
C THR A 212 14.93 36.46 -9.17
N ALA A 213 15.61 35.37 -9.53
CA ALA A 213 15.24 34.03 -9.09
C ALA A 213 15.51 33.85 -7.58
N SER A 214 14.54 33.29 -6.87
CA SER A 214 14.63 33.04 -5.42
C SER A 214 14.18 31.62 -5.11
N VAL A 215 15.12 30.78 -4.64
CA VAL A 215 14.82 29.41 -4.24
C VAL A 215 13.78 29.34 -3.12
N ASP A 216 13.83 30.27 -2.17
CA ASP A 216 12.82 30.38 -1.12
C ASP A 216 11.41 30.59 -1.70
N LEU A 217 11.24 31.56 -2.59
CA LEU A 217 9.93 31.85 -3.18
C LEU A 217 9.46 30.74 -4.13
N MET A 218 10.37 30.15 -4.91
CA MET A 218 10.07 28.98 -5.74
C MET A 218 9.61 27.80 -4.89
N PHE A 219 10.31 27.51 -3.80
CA PHE A 219 9.95 26.43 -2.88
C PHE A 219 8.60 26.69 -2.20
N ARG A 220 8.34 27.91 -1.70
CA ARG A 220 7.06 28.29 -1.11
C ARG A 220 5.92 28.22 -2.12
N THR A 221 6.19 28.51 -3.39
CA THR A 221 5.22 28.35 -4.48
C THR A 221 4.89 26.87 -4.68
N VAL A 222 5.91 26.02 -4.92
CA VAL A 222 5.71 24.58 -5.18
C VAL A 222 5.10 23.85 -3.97
N SER A 223 5.74 23.96 -2.81
CA SER A 223 5.38 23.18 -1.62
C SER A 223 4.28 23.81 -0.78
N GLY A 224 4.14 25.13 -0.83
CA GLY A 224 3.19 25.88 -0.02
C GLY A 224 1.88 26.15 -0.75
N LYS A 225 1.95 26.88 -1.88
CA LYS A 225 0.78 27.24 -2.70
C LYS A 225 0.17 26.05 -3.43
N TYR A 226 1.00 25.20 -4.03
CA TYR A 226 0.54 24.01 -4.77
C TYR A 226 0.53 22.72 -3.95
N PHE A 227 0.97 22.77 -2.68
CA PHE A 227 1.02 21.62 -1.77
C PHE A 227 1.83 20.42 -2.30
N VAL A 228 2.77 20.66 -3.22
CA VAL A 228 3.59 19.62 -3.85
C VAL A 228 4.84 19.34 -3.03
N PRO A 229 5.00 18.14 -2.45
CA PRO A 229 6.21 17.81 -1.69
C PRO A 229 7.45 17.84 -2.61
N SER A 230 8.45 18.65 -2.26
CA SER A 230 9.69 18.79 -3.04
C SER A 230 10.93 18.51 -2.17
N LEU A 231 11.68 19.54 -1.77
CA LEU A 231 12.87 19.42 -0.90
C LEU A 231 12.52 18.84 0.49
N PHE A 232 11.39 19.26 1.04
CA PHE A 232 10.79 18.75 2.28
C PHE A 232 9.29 19.06 2.26
N SER A 233 8.57 18.58 3.27
CA SER A 233 7.12 18.78 3.37
C SER A 233 6.70 19.14 4.80
N ALA A 234 5.56 19.81 4.91
CA ALA A 234 4.87 20.06 6.16
C ALA A 234 3.53 19.33 6.17
N ARG A 235 3.17 18.71 7.30
CA ARG A 235 1.90 18.01 7.48
C ARG A 235 1.38 18.18 8.91
N SER A 236 0.07 18.25 9.07
CA SER A 236 -0.54 18.23 10.40
C SER A 236 -0.63 16.78 10.89
N HIS A 237 -0.20 16.54 12.12
CA HIS A 237 -0.24 15.22 12.74
C HIS A 237 -0.90 15.31 14.11
N TRP A 238 -1.76 14.33 14.41
CA TRP A 238 -2.34 14.16 15.73
C TRP A 238 -1.24 13.99 16.78
N ASN A 239 -1.41 14.64 17.94
CA ASN A 239 -0.45 14.58 19.03
C ASN A 239 -1.10 14.03 20.30
N ASP A 240 -0.74 12.81 20.65
CA ASP A 240 -1.27 12.12 21.84
C ASP A 240 -0.93 12.82 23.15
N TYR A 241 0.23 13.46 23.28
CA TYR A 241 0.59 14.18 24.50
C TYR A 241 -0.32 15.37 24.71
N LEU A 242 -0.53 16.18 23.67
CA LEU A 242 -1.41 17.33 23.76
C LEU A 242 -2.87 16.91 23.93
N HIS A 243 -3.26 15.79 23.34
CA HIS A 243 -4.58 15.21 23.58
C HIS A 243 -4.77 14.83 25.05
N LYS A 244 -3.85 14.04 25.60
CA LYS A 244 -3.87 13.54 26.99
C LYS A 244 -3.71 14.64 28.04
N SER A 245 -2.99 15.72 27.72
CA SER A 245 -2.83 16.87 28.61
C SER A 245 -4.03 17.82 28.62
N ASN A 246 -5.12 17.47 27.91
CA ASN A 246 -6.29 18.34 27.72
C ASN A 246 -5.94 19.72 27.14
N SER A 247 -4.85 19.83 26.37
CA SER A 247 -4.54 21.04 25.60
C SER A 247 -5.64 21.33 24.58
N ASP A 248 -5.97 22.60 24.35
CA ASP A 248 -6.88 23.01 23.26
C ASP A 248 -6.33 22.62 21.87
N TRP A 249 -5.00 22.42 21.78
CA TRP A 249 -4.31 22.02 20.57
C TRP A 249 -4.19 20.51 20.52
N LYS A 250 -4.81 19.84 19.54
CA LYS A 250 -4.72 18.37 19.39
C LYS A 250 -3.79 17.92 18.26
N TYR A 251 -3.32 18.86 17.45
CA TYR A 251 -2.47 18.62 16.30
C TYR A 251 -1.17 19.42 16.40
N THR A 252 -0.13 18.89 15.77
CA THR A 252 1.16 19.55 15.61
C THR A 252 1.55 19.58 14.14
N ILE A 253 2.29 20.61 13.74
CA ILE A 253 2.85 20.71 12.39
C ILE A 253 4.17 19.96 12.38
N TRP A 254 4.24 18.94 11.52
CA TRP A 254 5.42 18.13 11.29
C TRP A 254 6.11 18.58 10.02
N VAL A 255 7.39 18.88 10.11
CA VAL A 255 8.25 19.29 9.00
C VAL A 255 9.37 18.27 8.82
N GLY A 256 9.63 17.88 7.59
CA GLY A 256 10.72 16.94 7.32
C GLY A 256 10.72 16.38 5.91
N SER A 257 11.57 15.38 5.72
CA SER A 257 11.92 14.76 4.45
C SER A 257 10.69 14.35 3.67
N SER A 258 10.56 14.82 2.43
CA SER A 258 9.44 14.42 1.60
C SER A 258 9.70 13.02 1.03
N SER A 259 8.73 12.10 1.14
CA SER A 259 8.86 10.76 0.55
C SER A 259 8.46 10.72 -0.93
N ARG A 260 7.64 11.69 -1.38
CA ARG A 260 7.01 11.66 -2.71
C ARG A 260 7.89 12.18 -3.84
N GLY A 261 8.74 13.18 -3.59
CA GLY A 261 9.76 13.56 -4.57
C GLY A 261 10.64 12.37 -4.93
N VAL A 262 10.92 11.49 -3.96
CA VAL A 262 11.88 10.38 -4.09
C VAL A 262 11.22 9.03 -4.45
N GLY A 263 9.89 8.93 -4.47
CA GLY A 263 9.15 7.67 -4.68
C GLY A 263 9.24 7.10 -6.09
N ILE A 264 9.04 7.93 -7.12
CA ILE A 264 9.27 7.59 -8.54
C ILE A 264 10.78 7.44 -8.85
N ILE A 265 11.62 8.03 -8.00
CA ILE A 265 13.07 8.20 -8.20
C ILE A 265 13.88 7.02 -7.65
N ARG A 266 13.44 6.38 -6.55
CA ARG A 266 14.23 5.33 -5.86
C ARG A 266 14.60 4.16 -6.76
N TYR A 267 13.68 3.70 -7.60
CA TYR A 267 13.95 2.59 -8.52
C TYR A 267 14.74 3.01 -9.76
N ASN A 268 14.59 4.27 -10.20
CA ASN A 268 15.16 4.77 -11.45
C ASN A 268 16.58 5.32 -11.32
N LEU A 269 16.98 5.75 -10.13
CA LEU A 269 18.32 6.29 -9.91
C LEU A 269 19.32 5.27 -9.39
N TYR A 270 18.89 4.07 -8.98
CA TYR A 270 19.80 3.04 -8.47
C TYR A 270 20.66 2.41 -9.58
N TYR A 271 20.13 2.32 -10.80
CA TYR A 271 20.81 1.73 -11.94
C TYR A 271 21.15 2.78 -13.00
N SER A 272 22.40 2.83 -13.47
CA SER A 272 22.87 3.81 -14.46
C SER A 272 22.04 3.82 -15.75
N ARG A 273 21.62 2.63 -16.22
CA ARG A 273 20.73 2.50 -17.40
C ARG A 273 19.40 3.23 -17.23
N HIS A 274 18.83 3.23 -16.02
CA HIS A 274 17.54 3.89 -15.74
C HIS A 274 17.70 5.41 -15.63
N GLN A 275 18.88 5.90 -15.21
CA GLN A 275 19.20 7.32 -15.17
C GLN A 275 19.20 7.94 -16.57
N ASP A 276 19.77 7.26 -17.57
CA ASP A 276 19.80 7.74 -18.96
C ASP A 276 18.40 7.81 -19.59
N ILE A 277 17.59 6.78 -19.33
CA ILE A 277 16.19 6.72 -19.79
C ILE A 277 15.39 7.85 -19.13
N TYR A 278 15.53 8.02 -17.82
CA TYR A 278 14.85 9.07 -17.09
C TYR A 278 15.28 10.47 -17.55
N LYS A 279 16.58 10.71 -17.76
CA LYS A 279 17.07 11.98 -18.29
C LYS A 279 16.50 12.27 -19.68
N ARG A 280 16.44 11.28 -20.56
CA ARG A 280 15.80 11.42 -21.88
C ARG A 280 14.33 11.78 -21.75
N PHE A 281 13.61 11.11 -20.85
CA PHE A 281 12.21 11.42 -20.57
C PHE A 281 12.01 12.87 -20.09
N VAL A 282 12.84 13.36 -19.15
CA VAL A 282 12.81 14.77 -18.70
C VAL A 282 13.04 15.73 -19.87
N LYS A 283 13.97 15.41 -20.79
CA LYS A 283 14.21 16.20 -22.00
C LYS A 283 12.99 16.28 -22.90
N GLU A 284 12.33 15.16 -23.16
CA GLU A 284 11.14 15.11 -24.01
C GLU A 284 10.01 15.98 -23.44
N VAL A 285 9.76 15.91 -22.12
CA VAL A 285 8.76 16.77 -21.47
C VAL A 285 9.17 18.25 -21.50
N ALA A 286 10.46 18.55 -21.31
CA ALA A 286 10.98 19.92 -21.40
C ALA A 286 10.80 20.52 -22.81
N GLU A 287 11.03 19.73 -23.86
CA GLU A 287 10.78 20.14 -25.25
C GLU A 287 9.31 20.46 -25.50
N LEU A 288 8.40 19.62 -24.98
CA LEU A 288 6.96 19.89 -25.07
C LEU A 288 6.58 21.18 -24.33
N LEU A 289 7.11 21.42 -23.12
CA LEU A 289 6.86 22.64 -22.37
C LEU A 289 7.35 23.90 -23.11
N ILE A 290 8.53 23.85 -23.74
CA ILE A 290 9.04 24.97 -24.55
C ILE A 290 8.14 25.19 -25.77
N ARG A 291 7.78 24.14 -26.50
CA ARG A 291 6.88 24.21 -27.65
C ARG A 291 5.53 24.86 -27.27
N ASP A 292 4.90 24.36 -26.21
CA ASP A 292 3.58 24.81 -25.76
C ASP A 292 3.64 26.23 -25.16
N SER A 293 4.80 26.67 -24.67
CA SER A 293 5.00 28.05 -24.21
C SER A 293 4.95 29.09 -25.32
N LYS A 294 5.13 28.66 -26.58
CA LYS A 294 5.25 29.53 -27.77
C LYS A 294 6.38 30.57 -27.64
N MET A 295 7.31 30.38 -26.70
CA MET A 295 8.47 31.24 -26.52
C MET A 295 9.60 30.85 -27.46
N ASN A 296 10.29 31.86 -28.00
CA ASN A 296 11.52 31.64 -28.75
C ASN A 296 12.68 31.50 -27.76
N VAL A 297 13.18 30.28 -27.58
CA VAL A 297 14.28 29.96 -26.64
C VAL A 297 15.58 29.77 -27.42
N PRO A 298 16.56 30.69 -27.30
CA PRO A 298 17.86 30.53 -27.94
C PRO A 298 18.59 29.28 -27.44
N ASN A 299 19.31 28.58 -28.32
CA ASN A 299 20.06 27.36 -27.99
C ASN A 299 19.20 26.31 -27.27
N GLN A 300 17.94 26.12 -27.69
CA GLN A 300 16.97 25.23 -27.05
C GLN A 300 17.53 23.84 -26.71
N ALA A 301 18.30 23.21 -27.61
CA ALA A 301 18.90 21.91 -27.36
C ALA A 301 19.83 21.91 -26.11
N GLN A 302 20.61 22.97 -25.92
CA GLN A 302 21.48 23.12 -24.75
C GLN A 302 20.67 23.42 -23.48
N VAL A 303 19.61 24.24 -23.60
CA VAL A 303 18.70 24.53 -22.48
C VAL A 303 18.03 23.27 -21.98
N VAL A 304 17.47 22.45 -22.89
CA VAL A 304 16.82 21.18 -22.57
C VAL A 304 17.81 20.19 -21.94
N GLU A 305 19.01 20.05 -22.52
CA GLU A 305 20.07 19.17 -21.99
C GLU A 305 20.49 19.57 -20.57
N THR A 306 20.65 20.87 -20.34
CA THR A 306 21.06 21.43 -19.06
C THR A 306 19.93 21.29 -18.02
N PHE A 307 18.68 21.57 -18.41
CA PHE A 307 17.51 21.40 -17.57
C PHE A 307 17.42 19.96 -17.05
N ALA A 308 17.46 18.98 -17.95
CA ALA A 308 17.38 17.57 -17.57
C ALA A 308 18.58 17.11 -16.72
N SER A 309 19.79 17.61 -17.02
CA SER A 309 20.99 17.32 -16.23
C SER A 309 20.91 17.89 -14.82
N ASP A 310 20.36 19.09 -14.66
CA ASP A 310 20.16 19.69 -13.34
C ASP A 310 19.13 18.94 -12.51
N VAL A 311 18.01 18.57 -13.13
CA VAL A 311 16.95 17.76 -12.49
C VAL A 311 17.55 16.47 -11.96
N LEU A 312 18.24 15.71 -12.83
CA LEU A 312 18.88 14.46 -12.45
C LEU A 312 19.91 14.66 -11.33
N TYR A 313 20.75 15.70 -11.44
CA TYR A 313 21.75 16.01 -10.42
C TYR A 313 21.12 16.27 -9.05
N VAL A 314 20.12 17.16 -8.97
CA VAL A 314 19.48 17.51 -7.69
C VAL A 314 18.80 16.29 -7.09
N GLU A 315 18.10 15.50 -7.91
CA GLU A 315 17.43 14.28 -7.45
C GLU A 315 18.41 13.22 -6.93
N GLN A 316 19.58 13.06 -7.57
CA GLN A 316 20.65 12.20 -7.07
C GLN A 316 21.18 12.67 -5.71
N GLN A 317 21.40 13.98 -5.53
CA GLN A 317 21.85 14.52 -4.25
C GLN A 317 20.81 14.30 -3.14
N LEU A 318 19.52 14.53 -3.43
CA LEU A 318 18.44 14.29 -2.48
C LEU A 318 18.29 12.81 -2.13
N LEU A 319 18.41 11.91 -3.12
CA LEU A 319 18.37 10.46 -2.88
C LEU A 319 19.53 10.02 -1.98
N GLN A 320 20.74 10.53 -2.21
CA GLN A 320 21.89 10.24 -1.35
C GLN A 320 21.62 10.68 0.09
N ILE A 321 21.15 11.92 0.30
CA ILE A 321 20.84 12.43 1.64
C ILE A 321 19.75 11.59 2.30
N HIS A 322 18.73 11.16 1.54
CA HIS A 322 17.69 10.26 2.05
C HIS A 322 18.25 8.90 2.47
N SER A 323 19.08 8.28 1.63
CA SER A 323 19.70 6.98 1.90
C SER A 323 20.57 7.05 3.15
N ASP A 324 21.42 8.07 3.26
CA ASP A 324 22.28 8.29 4.42
C ASP A 324 21.49 8.53 5.71
N SER A 325 20.30 9.13 5.61
CA SER A 325 19.47 9.50 6.75
C SER A 325 18.50 8.39 7.15
N TRP A 326 18.31 7.36 6.32
CA TRP A 326 17.30 6.32 6.57
C TRP A 326 17.52 5.55 7.88
N PRO A 327 18.75 5.09 8.23
CA PRO A 327 18.96 4.35 9.47
C PRO A 327 18.61 5.16 10.72
N SER A 328 18.92 6.46 10.72
CA SER A 328 18.65 7.35 11.86
C SER A 328 17.17 7.73 11.95
N GLN A 329 16.48 7.92 10.83
CA GLN A 329 15.03 8.14 10.81
C GLN A 329 14.29 6.94 11.38
N TRP A 330 14.64 5.73 10.95
CA TRP A 330 14.04 4.49 11.46
C TRP A 330 14.28 4.31 12.96
N MET A 331 15.51 4.52 13.45
CA MET A 331 15.82 4.49 14.88
C MET A 331 15.04 5.53 15.68
N MET A 332 14.81 6.74 15.13
CA MET A 332 14.07 7.79 15.84
C MET A 332 12.62 7.36 16.09
N PHE A 333 11.94 6.77 15.11
CA PHE A 333 10.56 6.29 15.27
C PHE A 333 10.42 5.17 16.30
N MET A 334 11.46 4.36 16.51
CA MET A 334 11.46 3.27 17.48
C MET A 334 11.89 3.68 18.89
N SER A 335 12.67 4.76 19.04
CA SER A 335 13.33 5.10 20.31
C SER A 335 12.66 6.21 21.12
N SER A 336 11.92 7.11 20.48
CA SER A 336 11.23 8.20 21.18
C SER A 336 10.07 8.75 20.36
N ASN A 337 8.99 9.18 21.03
CA ASN A 337 7.85 9.80 20.33
C ASN A 337 8.25 11.22 19.86
N PRO A 338 8.34 11.49 18.54
CA PRO A 338 8.75 12.80 18.02
C PRO A 338 7.80 13.94 18.41
N SER A 339 6.60 13.58 18.84
CA SER A 339 5.54 14.50 19.28
C SER A 339 5.72 15.01 20.71
N HIS A 340 6.76 14.59 21.43
CA HIS A 340 7.00 15.05 22.80
C HIS A 340 7.26 16.58 22.82
N PRO A 341 6.65 17.35 23.73
CA PRO A 341 6.81 18.82 23.80
C PRO A 341 8.26 19.31 23.79
N ASP A 342 9.16 18.62 24.50
CA ASP A 342 10.58 18.98 24.60
C ASP A 342 11.35 18.87 23.27
N ARG A 343 10.79 18.16 22.28
CA ARG A 343 11.37 18.00 20.95
C ARG A 343 10.83 19.01 19.94
N MET A 344 9.87 19.84 20.36
CA MET A 344 9.24 20.84 19.49
C MET A 344 10.07 22.12 19.40
N LEU A 345 10.38 22.50 18.17
CA LEU A 345 11.11 23.72 17.83
C LEU A 345 10.15 24.88 17.61
N LYS A 346 10.59 26.11 17.85
CA LYS A 346 9.88 27.27 17.32
C LYS A 346 10.14 27.40 15.81
N VAL A 347 9.23 28.02 15.08
CA VAL A 347 9.42 28.35 13.66
C VAL A 347 10.69 29.18 13.44
N SER A 348 11.00 30.11 14.34
CA SER A 348 12.26 30.88 14.30
C SER A 348 13.49 29.97 14.39
N ASP A 349 13.47 28.99 15.30
CA ASP A 349 14.60 28.09 15.52
C ASP A 349 14.84 27.20 14.30
N LEU A 350 13.74 26.75 13.66
CA LEU A 350 13.79 25.98 12.43
C LEU A 350 14.35 26.81 11.26
N THR A 351 13.94 28.07 11.12
CA THR A 351 14.46 29.00 10.11
C THR A 351 15.96 29.22 10.29
N ASN A 352 16.40 29.41 11.53
CA ASN A 352 17.82 29.57 11.86
C ASN A 352 18.63 28.30 11.57
N ARG A 353 18.10 27.12 11.91
CA ARG A 353 18.76 25.84 11.68
C ARG A 353 18.95 25.53 10.19
N MET A 354 18.06 26.03 9.34
CA MET A 354 18.16 25.94 7.87
C MET A 354 18.87 27.16 7.25
N SER A 355 19.72 27.84 8.03
CA SER A 355 20.56 28.96 7.58
C SER A 355 19.79 30.08 6.86
N SER A 356 18.52 30.28 7.23
CA SER A 356 17.60 31.23 6.58
C SER A 356 17.49 31.07 5.05
N LEU A 357 17.79 29.88 4.52
CA LEU A 357 17.64 29.60 3.08
C LEU A 357 16.17 29.55 2.67
N ILE A 358 15.29 29.16 3.59
CA ILE A 358 13.84 29.13 3.44
C ILE A 358 13.22 29.86 4.62
N ASP A 359 12.27 30.75 4.35
CA ASP A 359 11.44 31.38 5.37
C ASP A 359 10.32 30.41 5.78
N PHE A 360 10.52 29.70 6.90
CA PHE A 360 9.54 28.73 7.40
C PHE A 360 8.24 29.37 7.85
N LYS A 361 8.27 30.61 8.36
CA LYS A 361 7.06 31.31 8.75
C LYS A 361 6.21 31.56 7.50
N ALA A 362 6.80 32.17 6.47
CA ALA A 362 6.08 32.44 5.23
C ALA A 362 5.64 31.15 4.52
N PHE A 363 6.47 30.09 4.54
CA PHE A 363 6.12 28.78 4.00
C PHE A 363 4.90 28.19 4.72
N LEU A 364 4.94 28.07 6.05
CA LEU A 364 3.83 27.49 6.81
C LEU A 364 2.58 28.36 6.75
N SER A 365 2.73 29.68 6.72
CA SER A 365 1.62 30.62 6.52
C SER A 365 0.92 30.42 5.16
N SER A 366 1.64 30.01 4.12
CA SER A 366 1.03 29.72 2.81
C SER A 366 0.15 28.46 2.82
N ILE A 367 0.40 27.53 3.75
CA ILE A 367 -0.36 26.28 3.91
C ILE A 367 -1.54 26.47 4.89
N TYR A 368 -1.28 27.11 6.03
CA TYR A 368 -2.22 27.13 7.17
C TYR A 368 -2.97 28.47 7.32
N GLY A 369 -2.52 29.52 6.63
CA GLY A 369 -3.04 30.89 6.71
C GLY A 369 -2.09 31.84 7.45
N GLN A 370 -2.00 33.08 6.96
CA GLN A 370 -1.04 34.10 7.42
C GLN A 370 -1.16 34.41 8.92
N ASP A 371 -2.38 34.51 9.45
CA ASP A 371 -2.60 34.92 10.84
C ASP A 371 -2.43 33.78 11.86
N LYS A 372 -2.19 32.55 11.38
CA LYS A 372 -2.12 31.36 12.25
C LYS A 372 -0.70 30.96 12.62
N ILE A 373 0.30 31.43 11.88
CA ILE A 373 1.70 31.05 12.08
C ILE A 373 2.51 32.26 12.54
N THR A 374 3.20 32.07 13.66
CA THR A 374 4.11 33.06 14.24
C THR A 374 5.50 32.44 14.40
N ASP A 375 6.50 33.28 14.65
CA ASP A 375 7.85 32.81 14.94
C ASP A 375 7.92 31.90 16.18
N ASN A 376 6.98 32.06 17.12
CA ASN A 376 6.86 31.24 18.33
C ASN A 376 6.01 29.97 18.14
N THR A 377 5.37 29.79 16.99
CA THR A 377 4.58 28.58 16.71
C THR A 377 5.47 27.35 16.84
N LYS A 378 4.97 26.33 17.55
CA LYS A 378 5.71 25.09 17.82
C LYS A 378 5.51 24.08 16.70
N VAL A 379 6.61 23.50 16.23
CA VAL A 379 6.66 22.52 15.15
C VAL A 379 7.53 21.33 15.53
N VAL A 380 7.25 20.17 14.94
CA VAL A 380 8.03 18.95 15.09
C VAL A 380 8.88 18.76 13.84
N MET A 381 10.19 18.60 14.00
CA MET A 381 11.05 18.19 12.90
C MET A 381 11.33 16.69 12.97
N TYR A 382 10.61 15.90 12.17
CA TYR A 382 10.65 14.43 12.31
C TYR A 382 11.81 13.76 11.55
N SER A 383 12.60 14.51 10.79
CA SER A 383 13.71 13.96 10.02
C SER A 383 14.94 14.86 10.17
N GLU A 384 15.37 15.08 11.41
CA GLU A 384 16.41 16.06 11.75
C GLU A 384 17.68 15.89 10.92
N VAL A 385 18.23 14.68 10.85
CA VAL A 385 19.46 14.37 10.10
C VAL A 385 19.32 14.69 8.61
N TYR A 386 18.16 14.39 8.03
CA TYR A 386 17.87 14.74 6.64
C TYR A 386 17.87 16.25 6.44
N MET A 387 17.19 16.98 7.33
CA MET A 387 17.09 18.44 7.24
C MET A 387 18.45 19.12 7.39
N ASP A 388 19.30 18.63 8.30
CA ASP A 388 20.67 19.15 8.49
C ASP A 388 21.57 18.90 7.28
N LYS A 389 21.52 17.68 6.71
CA LYS A 389 22.24 17.35 5.46
C LYS A 389 21.73 18.17 4.28
N LEU A 390 20.41 18.36 4.17
CA LEU A 390 19.80 19.21 3.15
C LEU A 390 20.27 20.66 3.30
N ASN A 391 20.30 21.20 4.52
CA ASN A 391 20.82 22.55 4.77
C ASN A 391 22.27 22.69 4.31
N THR A 392 23.10 21.69 4.62
CA THR A 392 24.51 21.66 4.21
C THR A 392 24.65 21.66 2.69
N LEU A 393 23.90 20.78 1.99
CA LEU A 393 23.89 20.73 0.52
C LEU A 393 23.49 22.08 -0.09
N LEU A 394 22.35 22.63 0.32
CA LEU A 394 21.83 23.86 -0.28
C LEU A 394 22.74 25.06 0.02
N THR A 395 23.30 25.13 1.23
CA THR A 395 24.26 26.18 1.60
C THR A 395 25.54 26.08 0.77
N GLN A 396 26.09 24.88 0.61
CA GLN A 396 27.28 24.65 -0.22
C GLN A 396 27.02 25.03 -1.68
N MET A 397 25.90 24.58 -2.26
CA MET A 397 25.53 24.95 -3.63
C MET A 397 25.44 26.47 -3.80
N LYS A 398 24.75 27.16 -2.88
CA LYS A 398 24.56 28.62 -2.93
C LYS A 398 25.89 29.37 -2.81
N ASN A 399 26.76 28.94 -1.89
CA ASN A 399 28.06 29.57 -1.65
C ASN A 399 29.04 29.35 -2.81
N ASN A 400 28.98 28.18 -3.47
CA ASN A 400 29.84 27.88 -4.62
C ASN A 400 29.49 28.76 -5.82
N ASN A 401 28.22 28.81 -6.21
CA ASN A 401 27.74 29.66 -7.28
C ASN A 401 26.23 29.91 -7.12
N THR A 402 25.85 31.12 -6.73
CA THR A 402 24.45 31.48 -6.47
C THR A 402 23.58 31.40 -7.74
N GLN A 403 24.10 31.79 -8.90
CA GLN A 403 23.36 31.71 -10.17
C GLN A 403 23.11 30.25 -10.56
N GLU A 404 24.13 29.40 -10.37
CA GLU A 404 24.02 27.97 -10.64
C GLU A 404 23.06 27.26 -9.66
N TYR A 405 23.11 27.64 -8.38
CA TYR A 405 22.18 27.19 -7.35
C TYR A 405 20.73 27.55 -7.70
N ASN A 406 20.46 28.81 -8.03
CA ASN A 406 19.13 29.27 -8.42
C ASN A 406 18.62 28.52 -9.65
N ARG A 407 19.48 28.31 -10.66
CA ARG A 407 19.16 27.53 -11.86
C ARG A 407 18.84 26.07 -11.54
N LYS A 408 19.74 25.37 -10.85
CA LYS A 408 19.61 23.93 -10.55
C LYS A 408 18.38 23.62 -9.74
N ILE A 409 18.18 24.35 -8.63
CA ILE A 409 17.03 24.15 -7.76
C ILE A 409 15.74 24.63 -8.45
N GLY A 410 15.79 25.73 -9.20
CA GLY A 410 14.64 26.20 -9.97
C GLY A 410 14.19 25.20 -11.05
N ASN A 411 15.13 24.59 -11.77
CA ASN A 411 14.84 23.54 -12.75
C ASN A 411 14.23 22.31 -12.09
N PHE A 412 14.82 21.84 -10.99
CA PHE A 412 14.28 20.75 -10.20
C PHE A 412 12.85 21.04 -9.69
N LEU A 413 12.61 22.21 -9.11
CA LEU A 413 11.28 22.59 -8.60
C LEU A 413 10.24 22.74 -9.72
N THR A 414 10.66 23.26 -10.88
CA THR A 414 9.82 23.32 -12.08
C THR A 414 9.42 21.91 -12.53
N TRP A 415 10.39 20.99 -12.57
CA TRP A 415 10.16 19.59 -12.93
C TRP A 415 9.23 18.88 -11.94
N VAL A 416 9.48 19.01 -10.64
CA VAL A 416 8.64 18.40 -9.58
C VAL A 416 7.18 18.84 -9.71
N LEU A 417 6.94 20.11 -10.01
CA LEU A 417 5.58 20.62 -10.18
C LEU A 417 4.94 20.10 -11.47
N ALA A 418 5.70 20.05 -12.58
CA ALA A 418 5.22 19.52 -13.85
C ALA A 418 4.87 18.02 -13.76
N SER A 419 5.71 17.23 -13.09
CA SER A 419 5.49 15.80 -12.89
C SER A 419 4.35 15.52 -11.92
N PHE A 420 4.18 16.34 -10.88
CA PHE A 420 3.05 16.18 -9.96
C PHE A 420 1.69 16.36 -10.64
N PHE A 421 1.59 17.31 -11.58
CA PHE A 421 0.37 17.59 -12.33
C PHE A 421 0.31 16.85 -13.68
N GLU A 422 1.05 15.76 -13.85
CA GLU A 422 1.13 14.99 -15.11
C GLU A 422 -0.25 14.62 -15.69
N TRP A 423 -1.22 14.30 -14.83
CA TRP A 423 -2.57 13.88 -15.21
C TRP A 423 -3.43 15.02 -15.73
N ASP A 424 -3.11 16.25 -15.32
CA ASP A 424 -3.81 17.46 -15.72
C ASP A 424 -3.24 18.06 -17.02
N LEU A 425 -2.09 17.56 -17.50
CA LEU A 425 -1.49 17.96 -18.77
C LEU A 425 -2.15 17.26 -19.97
N SER A 426 -1.76 17.64 -21.19
CA SER A 426 -2.29 17.08 -22.45
C SER A 426 -2.11 15.55 -22.56
N PRO A 427 -2.89 14.87 -23.43
CA PRO A 427 -2.67 13.47 -23.76
C PRO A 427 -1.22 13.14 -24.14
N GLU A 428 -0.54 14.06 -24.84
CA GLU A 428 0.86 13.86 -25.26
C GLU A 428 1.80 13.76 -24.06
N TYR A 429 1.67 14.65 -23.07
CA TYR A 429 2.44 14.54 -21.81
C TYR A 429 2.13 13.23 -21.09
N ARG A 430 0.84 12.91 -20.92
CA ARG A 430 0.41 11.70 -20.20
C ARG A 430 0.97 10.42 -20.83
N LEU A 431 1.05 10.36 -22.16
CA LEU A 431 1.66 9.22 -22.86
C LEU A 431 3.16 9.10 -22.56
N LYS A 432 3.88 10.22 -22.44
CA LYS A 432 5.29 10.21 -22.03
C LYS A 432 5.46 9.72 -20.59
N PHE A 433 4.66 10.25 -19.66
CA PHE A 433 4.64 9.82 -18.26
C PHE A 433 4.23 8.34 -18.10
N LYS A 434 3.26 7.87 -18.90
CA LYS A 434 2.90 6.45 -18.95
C LYS A 434 4.08 5.59 -19.44
N SER A 435 4.73 6.00 -20.52
CA SER A 435 5.83 5.23 -21.13
C SER A 435 7.00 5.04 -20.16
N ILE A 436 7.37 6.07 -19.39
CA ILE A 436 8.42 5.91 -18.37
C ILE A 436 7.96 4.98 -17.26
N ARG A 437 6.71 5.06 -16.80
CA ARG A 437 6.19 4.15 -15.77
C ARG A 437 6.26 2.69 -16.21
N ASP A 438 5.88 2.40 -17.44
CA ASP A 438 5.92 1.04 -17.99
C ASP A 438 7.36 0.49 -18.09
N ILE A 439 8.39 1.35 -18.17
CA ILE A 439 9.80 0.92 -18.18
C ILE A 439 10.35 0.70 -16.77
N THR A 440 9.77 1.33 -15.75
CA THR A 440 10.39 1.43 -14.42
C THR A 440 9.74 0.56 -13.37
N TRP A 441 8.50 0.14 -13.63
CA TRP A 441 7.76 -0.82 -12.81
C TRP A 441 7.92 -2.27 -13.29
N TYR A 442 8.59 -2.47 -14.42
CA TYR A 442 9.09 -3.75 -14.95
C TYR A 442 10.62 -3.72 -14.96
#